data_AF-A0A392VLR8-F1
#
_entry.id   AF-A0A392VLR8-F1
#
_cell.length_a   1.000
_cell.length_b   1.000
_cell.length_c   1.000
_cell.angle_alpha   90.00
_cell.angle_beta   90.00
_cell.angle_gamma   90.00
#
_symmetry.space_group_name_H-M   'P 1'
#
loop_
_entity.id
_entity.type
_entity.pdbx_description
1 polymer ?
#
loop_
_entity_poly.entity_id
_entity_poly.type
_entity_poly.pdbx_seq_one_letter_code
_entity_poly.pdbx_strand_id
1 'polypeptide(L)' 'MNNKPPIFKGGFDPDGAQQWIEGIERIFGAMRCMDEHIVLLGGYVLHDEADHWWGNAK' A
#
# COMPACT_ATOMS: atom_id res chain seq x y z
N MET A 1 -17.03 -9.65 4.20
CA MET A 1 -15.94 -9.21 3.32
C MET A 1 -14.71 -9.06 4.19
N ASN A 2 -13.63 -9.80 3.92
CA ASN A 2 -12.39 -9.71 4.68
C ASN A 2 -11.61 -8.50 4.16
N ASN A 3 -11.94 -7.30 4.65
CA ASN A 3 -11.38 -6.02 4.19
C ASN A 3 -10.04 -5.72 4.84
N LYS A 4 -9.22 -6.74 5.09
CA LYS A 4 -7.89 -6.52 5.66
C LYS A 4 -7.03 -5.89 4.58
N PRO A 5 -6.41 -4.71 4.84
CA PRO A 5 -5.50 -4.12 3.88
C PRO A 5 -4.36 -5.10 3.57
N PRO A 6 -3.98 -5.27 2.30
CA PRO A 6 -2.82 -6.07 1.96
C PRO A 6 -1.57 -5.37 2.51
N ILE A 7 -0.68 -6.13 3.16
CA ILE A 7 0.58 -5.61 3.71
C ILE A 7 1.69 -5.88 2.70
N PHE A 8 2.51 -4.87 2.43
CA PHE A 8 3.72 -5.03 1.62
C PHE A 8 4.96 -4.85 2.47
N LYS A 9 5.79 -5.89 2.53
CA LYS A 9 7.00 -5.92 3.37
C LYS A 9 8.27 -5.44 2.63
N GLY A 10 8.18 -5.19 1.33
CA GLY A 10 9.33 -4.93 0.47
C GLY A 10 9.86 -6.19 -0.24
N GLY A 11 11.06 -6.09 -0.81
CA GLY A 11 11.71 -7.14 -1.59
C GLY A 11 11.64 -6.95 -3.11
N PHE A 12 12.40 -7.81 -3.84
CA PHE A 12 12.51 -7.80 -5.29
C PHE A 12 11.46 -8.72 -5.94
N ASP A 13 10.19 -8.48 -5.61
CA ASP A 13 9.04 -9.22 -6.15
C ASP A 13 8.12 -8.26 -6.93
N PRO A 14 8.37 -8.07 -8.24
CA PRO A 14 7.57 -7.15 -9.06
C PRO A 14 6.11 -7.61 -9.19
N ASP A 15 5.86 -8.91 -9.21
CA ASP A 15 4.50 -9.46 -9.30
C ASP A 15 3.73 -9.28 -7.98
N GLY A 16 4.40 -9.49 -6.85
CA GLY A 16 3.85 -9.22 -5.52
C GLY A 16 3.57 -7.74 -5.29
N ALA A 17 4.46 -6.85 -5.75
CA ALA A 17 4.26 -5.41 -5.71
C ALA A 17 3.04 -4.98 -6.55
N GLN A 18 2.91 -5.50 -7.77
CA GLN A 18 1.77 -5.22 -8.64
C GLN A 18 0.44 -5.67 -8.02
N GLN A 19 0.40 -6.89 -7.46
CA GLN A 19 -0.80 -7.41 -6.78
C GLN A 19 -1.18 -6.57 -5.55
N TRP A 20 -0.18 -6.05 -4.82
CA TRP A 20 -0.42 -5.18 -3.68
C TRP A 20 -1.02 -3.83 -4.11
N ILE A 21 -0.47 -3.21 -5.16
CA ILE A 21 -0.99 -1.95 -5.74
C ILE A 21 -2.46 -2.12 -6.16
N GLU A 22 -2.76 -3.15 -6.95
CA GLU A 22 -4.13 -3.40 -7.42
C GLU A 22 -5.10 -3.66 -6.25
N GLY A 23 -4.65 -4.39 -5.23
CA GLY A 23 -5.43 -4.67 -4.04
C GLY A 23 -5.76 -3.40 -3.25
N ILE A 24 -4.78 -2.50 -3.08
CA ILE A 24 -4.97 -1.30 -2.30
C ILE A 24 -5.77 -0.21 -3.03
N GLU A 25 -5.55 -0.05 -4.35
CA GLU A 25 -6.35 0.83 -5.19
C GLU A 25 -7.82 0.41 -5.21
N ARG A 26 -8.11 -0.89 -5.26
CA ARG A 26 -9.48 -1.41 -5.18
C ARG A 26 -10.15 -1.07 -3.85
N ILE A 27 -9.41 -1.14 -2.74
CA ILE A 27 -9.93 -0.80 -1.40
C ILE A 27 -10.19 0.71 -1.31
N PHE A 28 -9.25 1.54 -1.77
CA PHE A 28 -9.42 3.00 -1.76
C PHE A 28 -10.54 3.47 -2.69
N GLY A 29 -10.67 2.88 -3.88
CA GLY A 29 -11.78 3.13 -4.79
C GLY A 29 -13.13 2.75 -4.17
N ALA A 30 -13.22 1.61 -3.48
CA ALA A 30 -14.43 1.20 -2.76
C ALA A 30 -14.78 2.14 -1.59
N MET A 31 -13.77 2.70 -0.92
CA MET A 31 -13.97 3.69 0.15
C MET A 31 -14.18 5.12 -0.35
N ARG A 32 -14.05 5.37 -1.66
CA ARG A 32 -14.06 6.71 -2.28
C ARG A 32 -13.03 7.64 -1.62
N CYS A 33 -11.85 7.09 -1.32
CA CYS A 33 -10.76 7.83 -0.70
C CYS A 33 -10.26 8.91 -1.67
N MET A 34 -10.01 10.11 -1.15
CA MET A 34 -9.38 11.19 -1.93
C MET A 34 -7.89 10.91 -2.08
N ASP A 35 -7.28 11.33 -3.19
CA ASP A 35 -5.86 11.07 -3.49
C ASP A 35 -4.91 11.50 -2.36
N GLU A 36 -5.25 12.58 -1.65
CA GLU A 36 -4.53 13.06 -0.46
C GLU A 36 -4.51 12.06 0.71
N HIS A 37 -5.58 11.26 0.87
CA HIS A 37 -5.68 10.22 1.89
C HIS A 37 -5.11 8.89 1.40
N ILE A 38 -5.07 8.66 0.10
CA ILE A 38 -4.49 7.46 -0.51
C ILE A 38 -2.99 7.36 -0.19
N VAL A 39 -2.25 8.47 -0.32
CA VAL A 39 -0.81 8.49 -0.01
C VAL A 39 -0.57 8.24 1.48
N LEU A 40 -1.38 8.87 2.34
CA LEU A 40 -1.27 8.70 3.79
C LEU A 40 -1.56 7.25 4.21
N LEU A 41 -2.69 6.69 3.76
CA LEU A 41 -3.13 5.34 4.11
C LEU A 41 -2.27 4.27 3.43
N GLY A 42 -1.77 4.53 2.23
CA GLY A 42 -0.85 3.67 1.50
C GLY A 42 0.48 3.54 2.24
N GLY A 43 0.96 4.59 2.90
CA GLY A 43 2.14 4.50 3.77
C GLY A 43 1.93 3.57 4.97
N TYR A 44 0.73 3.58 5.59
CA TYR A 44 0.43 2.76 6.78
C TYR A 44 0.44 1.24 6.55
N VAL A 45 0.27 0.79 5.30
CA VAL A 45 0.23 -0.63 4.97
C VAL A 45 1.56 -1.17 4.44
N LEU A 46 2.57 -0.29 4.33
CA LEU A 46 3.96 -0.67 4.15
C LEU A 46 4.51 -1.19 5.48
N HIS A 47 5.40 -2.16 5.40
CA HIS A 47 6.08 -2.71 6.57
C HIS A 47 7.53 -3.03 6.23
N ASP A 48 8.34 -3.22 7.27
CA ASP A 48 9.73 -3.69 7.17
C ASP A 48 10.56 -2.80 6.22
N GLU A 49 11.08 -3.38 5.13
CA GLU A 49 11.95 -2.69 4.19
C GLU A 49 11.23 -1.57 3.43
N ALA A 50 9.95 -1.78 3.08
CA ALA A 50 9.17 -0.82 2.33
C ALA A 50 8.82 0.43 3.17
N ASP A 51 8.50 0.25 4.46
CA ASP A 51 8.26 1.37 5.39
C ASP A 51 9.54 2.19 5.61
N HIS A 52 10.68 1.50 5.80
CA HIS A 52 11.96 2.17 5.95
C HIS A 52 12.39 2.94 4.70
N TRP A 53 12.16 2.39 3.50
CA TRP A 53 12.42 3.11 2.25
C TRP A 53 11.53 4.34 2.11
N TRP A 54 10.22 4.20 2.37
CA TRP A 54 9.26 5.30 2.26
C TRP A 54 9.56 6.45 3.22
N GLY A 55 9.93 6.16 4.47
CA GLY A 55 10.32 7.16 5.46
C GLY A 55 11.60 7.93 5.09
N ASN A 56 12.51 7.30 4.33
CA ASN A 56 13.75 7.92 3.87
C ASN A 56 13.64 8.58 2.47
N ALA A 57 12.55 8.35 1.74
CA ALA A 57 12.32 8.91 0.42
C ALA A 57 11.74 10.36 0.44
N LYS A 58 11.60 10.95 1.64
CA LYS A 58 11.03 12.29 1.85
C LYS A 58 12.06 13.41 1.78
#